data_AF-A0A497NLF2-F1
#
_entry.id   AF-A0A497NLF2-F1
#
_cell.length_a   1.000
_cell.length_b   1.000
_cell.length_c   1.000
_cell.angle_alpha   90.00
_cell.angle_beta   90.00
_cell.angle_gamma   90.00
#
_symmetry.space_group_name_H-M   'P 1'
#
loop_
_entity.id
_entity.type
_entity.pdbx_description
1 polymer ?
#
loop_
_entity_poly.entity_id
_entity_poly.type
_entity_poly.pdbx_seq_one_letter_code
_entity_poly.pdbx_strand_id
1 'polypeptide(L)'
;MPIIDAARLFIRLATNLKKGTINLHSPLEEFVIRKCGDDLAYIDNRKDAKQIYGFDFWSNLSVDQLKNQGIEKRILYSESQQFPDFLFKVKKHGERYIDGSLIELKDSKGGNIASFNSTIPTKYKSLEEIDVINGNNLVSRIAKVMDGELALDERYFKFERRCFYLVRTHKGSKKVKVSIVDGSFFETIPKEHLFYQMFLNVLRAHLKKEKIEISQDTLEKVKKTLSHITDQTIIAKSQIIEGASVRPRLRIMAEVHSEGNPHGKFYPEITESSFNLILQASPQVKKLEKELLTLIPEIEVFSIFHKRNGEHRVFQL
;
A
#
# COMPACT_ATOMS: atom_id res chain seq x y z
N MET A 1 -11.97 -21.09 -1.27
CA MET A 1 -12.13 -19.61 -1.21
C MET A 1 -11.10 -19.05 -2.18
N PRO A 2 -11.33 -17.97 -2.93
CA PRO A 2 -10.32 -17.50 -3.87
C PRO A 2 -9.04 -17.15 -3.09
N ILE A 3 -7.88 -17.67 -3.55
CA ILE A 3 -6.56 -17.22 -3.11
C ILE A 3 -6.52 -15.71 -3.32
N ILE A 4 -6.22 -14.94 -2.27
CA ILE A 4 -6.10 -13.47 -2.35
C ILE A 4 -4.95 -13.07 -3.29
N ASP A 5 -5.04 -11.90 -3.94
CA ASP A 5 -4.04 -11.46 -4.93
C ASP A 5 -2.61 -11.54 -4.41
N ALA A 6 -2.37 -11.11 -3.16
CA ALA A 6 -1.05 -11.17 -2.52
C ALA A 6 -0.50 -12.60 -2.40
N ALA A 7 -1.35 -13.59 -2.15
CA ALA A 7 -0.92 -14.97 -2.08
C ALA A 7 -0.64 -15.55 -3.47
N ARG A 8 -1.42 -15.17 -4.50
CA ARG A 8 -1.09 -15.52 -5.89
C ARG A 8 0.24 -14.91 -6.31
N LEU A 9 0.47 -13.65 -5.96
CA LEU A 9 1.74 -12.97 -6.20
C LEU A 9 2.89 -13.67 -5.48
N PHE A 10 2.73 -14.00 -4.20
CA PHE A 10 3.72 -14.75 -3.43
C PHE A 10 4.08 -16.08 -4.10
N ILE A 11 3.08 -16.85 -4.53
CA ILE A 11 3.30 -18.14 -5.23
C ILE A 11 4.13 -17.95 -6.52
N ARG A 12 3.76 -16.94 -7.33
CA ARG A 12 4.47 -16.65 -8.59
C ARG A 12 5.93 -16.24 -8.31
N LEU A 13 6.15 -15.39 -7.32
CA LEU A 13 7.47 -14.90 -6.92
C LEU A 13 8.36 -16.01 -6.36
N ALA A 14 7.83 -16.81 -5.44
CA ALA A 14 8.46 -18.02 -4.93
C ALA A 14 8.97 -18.93 -6.05
N THR A 15 8.08 -19.22 -7.01
CA THR A 15 8.41 -20.04 -8.18
C THR A 15 9.53 -19.44 -9.01
N ASN A 16 9.54 -18.11 -9.19
CA ASN A 16 10.54 -17.41 -10.00
C ASN A 16 11.90 -17.33 -9.30
N LEU A 17 11.91 -17.15 -7.97
CA LEU A 17 13.12 -17.22 -7.14
C LEU A 17 13.77 -18.59 -7.25
N LYS A 18 12.99 -19.67 -7.13
CA LYS A 18 13.49 -21.05 -7.33
C LYS A 18 14.07 -21.28 -8.72
N LYS A 19 13.41 -20.77 -9.75
CA LYS A 19 13.86 -20.89 -11.14
C LYS A 19 15.10 -20.03 -11.44
N GLY A 20 15.54 -19.18 -10.51
CA GLY A 20 16.65 -18.24 -10.71
C GLY A 20 16.34 -17.13 -11.73
N THR A 21 15.06 -16.94 -12.08
CA THR A 21 14.64 -15.90 -13.04
C THR A 21 14.62 -14.51 -12.42
N ILE A 22 14.52 -14.43 -11.09
CA ILE A 22 14.73 -13.25 -10.25
C ILE A 22 15.50 -13.68 -8.99
N ASN A 23 16.07 -12.73 -8.26
CA ASN A 23 16.67 -12.98 -6.94
C ASN A 23 16.31 -11.84 -5.96
N LEU A 24 16.66 -11.97 -4.68
CA LEU A 24 16.34 -10.96 -3.64
C LEU A 24 16.92 -9.56 -3.91
N HIS A 25 17.90 -9.45 -4.81
CA HIS A 25 18.54 -8.21 -5.24
C HIS A 25 17.96 -7.62 -6.53
N SER A 26 17.12 -8.36 -7.27
CA SER A 26 16.39 -7.81 -8.43
C SER A 26 15.59 -6.55 -8.05
N PRO A 27 15.38 -5.57 -8.96
CA PRO A 27 14.49 -4.43 -8.71
C PRO A 27 13.11 -4.91 -8.21
N LEU A 28 12.49 -4.20 -7.25
CA LEU A 28 11.20 -4.64 -6.70
C LEU A 28 10.07 -4.55 -7.72
N GLU A 29 10.20 -3.67 -8.70
CA GLU A 29 9.32 -3.57 -9.85
C GLU A 29 9.36 -4.87 -10.66
N GLU A 30 10.56 -5.44 -10.84
CA GLU A 30 10.77 -6.68 -11.60
C GLU A 30 10.03 -7.87 -10.97
N PHE A 31 9.98 -7.92 -9.63
CA PHE A 31 9.24 -8.94 -8.89
C PHE A 31 7.79 -8.99 -9.39
N VAL A 32 7.14 -7.83 -9.49
CA VAL A 32 5.72 -7.77 -9.82
C VAL A 32 5.48 -7.83 -11.33
N ILE A 33 6.24 -7.06 -12.11
CA ILE A 33 5.98 -6.79 -13.53
C ILE A 33 6.17 -8.01 -14.43
N ARG A 34 7.25 -8.78 -14.25
CA ARG A 34 7.67 -9.76 -15.29
C ARG A 34 6.70 -10.93 -15.49
N LYS A 35 5.76 -11.17 -14.57
CA LYS A 35 4.86 -12.35 -14.61
C LYS A 35 3.44 -12.15 -14.04
N CYS A 36 3.03 -10.92 -13.72
CA CYS A 36 1.62 -10.69 -13.34
C CYS A 36 0.66 -10.65 -14.54
N GLY A 37 1.16 -10.45 -15.76
CA GLY A 37 0.35 -10.46 -16.99
C GLY A 37 -0.68 -9.33 -17.00
N ASP A 38 -1.85 -9.59 -17.58
CA ASP A 38 -2.94 -8.62 -17.77
C ASP A 38 -3.83 -8.42 -16.52
N ASP A 39 -3.51 -9.10 -15.41
CA ASP A 39 -4.26 -9.01 -14.14
C ASP A 39 -3.81 -7.82 -13.27
N LEU A 40 -2.91 -6.97 -13.77
CA LEU A 40 -2.24 -5.94 -13.00
C LEU A 40 -1.93 -4.70 -13.86
N ALA A 41 -2.11 -3.53 -13.29
CA ALA A 41 -1.59 -2.27 -13.83
C ALA A 41 -0.41 -1.77 -12.98
N TYR A 42 0.64 -1.29 -13.65
CA TYR A 42 1.74 -0.55 -13.02
C TYR A 42 1.49 0.97 -13.15
N ILE A 43 1.38 1.66 -12.03
CA ILE A 43 0.88 3.02 -11.89
C ILE A 43 2.01 4.04 -11.73
N ASP A 44 3.17 3.66 -11.21
CA ASP A 44 4.27 4.63 -11.05
C ASP A 44 5.05 4.82 -12.35
N ASN A 45 6.14 4.07 -12.53
CA ASN A 45 7.08 4.27 -13.62
C ASN A 45 6.76 3.42 -14.86
N ARG A 46 5.66 3.78 -15.55
CA ARG A 46 5.22 3.10 -16.79
C ARG A 46 6.23 3.20 -17.94
N LYS A 47 7.10 4.22 -17.90
CA LYS A 47 8.16 4.40 -18.89
C LYS A 47 9.18 3.27 -18.80
N ASP A 48 9.74 3.06 -17.61
CA ASP A 48 10.73 2.02 -17.39
C ASP A 48 10.10 0.62 -17.45
N ALA A 49 8.83 0.49 -17.06
CA ALA A 49 8.04 -0.72 -17.30
C ALA A 49 8.20 -1.24 -18.73
N LYS A 50 7.97 -0.35 -19.71
CA LYS A 50 8.07 -0.67 -21.13
C LYS A 50 9.51 -0.81 -21.59
N GLN A 51 10.36 0.16 -21.23
CA GLN A 51 11.72 0.26 -21.79
C GLN A 51 12.68 -0.77 -21.20
N ILE A 52 12.60 -1.02 -19.90
CA ILE A 52 13.54 -1.88 -19.15
C ILE A 52 12.98 -3.28 -19.02
N TYR A 53 11.68 -3.41 -18.71
CA TYR A 53 11.08 -4.70 -18.37
C TYR A 53 10.24 -5.31 -19.51
N GLY A 54 10.06 -4.58 -20.62
CA GLY A 54 9.24 -5.03 -21.75
C GLY A 54 7.75 -5.17 -21.40
N PHE A 55 7.30 -4.54 -20.33
CA PHE A 55 5.92 -4.58 -19.88
C PHE A 55 5.17 -3.33 -20.34
N ASP A 56 4.17 -3.55 -21.17
CA ASP A 56 3.33 -2.48 -21.71
C ASP A 56 1.86 -2.80 -21.45
N PHE A 57 1.33 -2.26 -20.35
CA PHE A 57 -0.08 -2.38 -19.99
C PHE A 57 -1.02 -1.87 -21.11
N TRP A 58 -0.53 -1.00 -21.98
CA TRP A 58 -1.32 -0.39 -23.05
C TRP A 58 -1.27 -1.16 -24.37
N SER A 59 -0.47 -2.23 -24.49
CA SER A 59 -0.10 -2.82 -25.78
C SER A 59 -1.29 -3.26 -26.64
N ASN A 60 -2.39 -3.62 -25.99
CA ASN A 60 -3.59 -4.17 -26.62
C ASN A 60 -4.72 -3.13 -26.79
N LEU A 61 -4.46 -1.84 -26.52
CA LEU A 61 -5.45 -0.77 -26.54
C LEU A 61 -5.11 0.30 -27.58
N SER A 62 -6.13 0.81 -28.26
CA SER A 62 -5.91 1.90 -29.23
C SER A 62 -5.69 3.24 -28.52
N VAL A 63 -4.91 4.12 -29.15
CA VAL A 63 -4.64 5.47 -28.62
C VAL A 63 -5.94 6.26 -28.45
N ASP A 64 -6.92 6.09 -29.35
CA ASP A 64 -8.20 6.77 -29.28
C ASP A 64 -9.06 6.25 -28.11
N GLN A 65 -9.05 4.94 -27.84
CA GLN A 65 -9.71 4.37 -26.65
C GLN A 65 -9.13 4.96 -25.36
N LEU A 66 -7.80 5.04 -25.28
CA LEU A 66 -7.10 5.59 -24.12
C LEU A 66 -7.41 7.09 -23.94
N LYS A 67 -7.42 7.85 -25.03
CA LYS A 67 -7.77 9.27 -25.03
C LYS A 67 -9.20 9.50 -24.55
N ASN A 68 -10.16 8.69 -24.96
CA ASN A 68 -11.55 8.76 -24.50
C ASN A 68 -11.69 8.46 -22.99
N GLN A 69 -10.76 7.70 -22.42
CA GLN A 69 -10.63 7.44 -20.98
C GLN A 69 -9.75 8.50 -20.26
N GLY A 70 -9.43 9.60 -20.94
CA GLY A 70 -8.60 10.70 -20.46
C GLY A 70 -7.10 10.42 -20.46
N ILE A 71 -6.65 9.23 -20.86
CA ILE A 71 -5.24 8.80 -20.88
C ILE A 71 -4.56 9.36 -22.13
N GLU A 72 -4.04 10.58 -21.98
CA GLU A 72 -3.26 11.26 -23.01
C GLU A 72 -1.86 10.65 -23.20
N LYS A 73 -1.26 10.88 -24.37
CA LYS A 73 0.08 10.36 -24.73
C LYS A 73 1.17 10.67 -23.71
N ARG A 74 1.12 11.84 -23.07
CA ARG A 74 2.08 12.26 -22.03
C ARG A 74 1.98 11.45 -20.73
N ILE A 75 0.85 10.77 -20.50
CA ILE A 75 0.58 9.98 -19.28
C ILE A 75 0.97 8.50 -19.49
N LEU A 76 0.86 8.01 -20.74
CA LEU A 76 1.07 6.59 -21.08
C LEU A 76 2.39 6.04 -20.53
N TYR A 77 3.49 6.75 -20.76
CA TYR A 77 4.84 6.34 -20.38
C TYR A 77 5.50 7.44 -19.56
N SER A 78 4.90 7.73 -18.41
CA SER A 78 5.41 8.68 -17.42
C SER A 78 5.66 7.99 -16.08
N GLU A 79 6.44 8.65 -15.24
CA GLU A 79 6.52 8.41 -13.81
C GLU A 79 5.44 9.26 -13.12
N SER A 80 4.69 8.69 -12.17
CA SER A 80 3.58 9.38 -11.52
C SER A 80 3.89 9.78 -10.08
N GLN A 81 4.75 9.01 -9.40
CA GLN A 81 5.03 9.07 -7.97
C GLN A 81 3.74 9.03 -7.12
N GLN A 82 2.73 8.30 -7.60
CA GLN A 82 1.43 8.17 -6.98
C GLN A 82 1.29 6.85 -6.24
N PHE A 83 0.50 6.85 -5.17
CA PHE A 83 0.07 5.63 -4.52
C PHE A 83 -1.15 5.04 -5.25
N PRO A 84 -1.26 3.71 -5.42
CA PRO A 84 -0.23 2.71 -5.18
C PRO A 84 0.72 2.60 -6.38
N ASP A 85 1.84 1.90 -6.22
CA ASP A 85 2.67 1.49 -7.37
C ASP A 85 1.94 0.52 -8.29
N PHE A 86 1.21 -0.47 -7.75
CA PHE A 86 0.48 -1.46 -8.54
C PHE A 86 -0.98 -1.61 -8.10
N LEU A 87 -1.84 -1.91 -9.07
CA LEU A 87 -3.27 -2.16 -8.89
C LEU A 87 -3.65 -3.49 -9.58
N PHE A 88 -4.20 -4.43 -8.82
CA PHE A 88 -4.74 -5.68 -9.37
C PHE A 88 -6.14 -5.50 -9.96
N LYS A 89 -6.49 -6.38 -10.90
CA LYS A 89 -7.81 -6.46 -11.52
C LYS A 89 -8.89 -6.81 -10.50
N VAL A 90 -10.02 -6.09 -10.54
CA VAL A 90 -11.20 -6.43 -9.74
C VAL A 90 -12.00 -7.52 -10.45
N LYS A 91 -12.61 -8.41 -9.67
CA LYS A 91 -13.60 -9.39 -10.16
C LYS A 91 -14.91 -9.19 -9.45
N LYS A 92 -15.99 -9.68 -10.06
CA LYS A 92 -17.34 -9.66 -9.48
C LYS A 92 -17.83 -11.10 -9.25
N HIS A 93 -18.31 -11.38 -8.05
CA HIS A 93 -18.92 -12.66 -7.70
C HIS A 93 -20.30 -12.41 -7.09
N GLY A 94 -21.35 -12.62 -7.90
CA GLY A 94 -22.70 -12.14 -7.60
C GLY A 94 -22.72 -10.61 -7.55
N GLU A 95 -23.25 -10.03 -6.49
CA GLU A 95 -23.29 -8.57 -6.27
C GLU A 95 -22.01 -7.99 -5.62
N ARG A 96 -21.03 -8.82 -5.28
CA ARG A 96 -19.84 -8.39 -4.52
C ARG A 96 -18.61 -8.28 -5.42
N TYR A 97 -17.85 -7.20 -5.23
CA TYR A 97 -16.50 -7.07 -5.74
C TYR A 97 -15.52 -7.88 -4.88
N ILE A 98 -14.57 -8.55 -5.52
CA ILE A 98 -13.50 -9.33 -4.92
C ILE A 98 -12.18 -9.07 -5.67
N ASP A 99 -11.05 -9.45 -5.07
CA ASP A 99 -9.70 -9.14 -5.57
C ASP A 99 -9.50 -7.60 -5.67
N GLY A 100 -8.67 -7.12 -6.59
CA GLY A 100 -8.42 -5.69 -6.77
C GLY A 100 -7.42 -5.08 -5.79
N SER A 101 -6.54 -5.89 -5.23
CA SER A 101 -5.57 -5.44 -4.22
C SER A 101 -4.63 -4.34 -4.72
N LEU A 102 -4.11 -3.54 -3.79
CA LEU A 102 -3.18 -2.44 -4.04
C LEU A 102 -1.80 -2.85 -3.51
N ILE A 103 -0.72 -2.60 -4.27
CA ILE A 103 0.65 -2.85 -3.80
C ILE A 103 1.49 -1.58 -3.89
N GLU A 104 2.15 -1.26 -2.80
CA GLU A 104 3.15 -0.21 -2.71
C GLU A 104 4.53 -0.81 -2.42
N LEU A 105 5.55 -0.30 -3.08
CA LEU A 105 6.94 -0.68 -2.92
C LEU A 105 7.58 0.13 -1.79
N LYS A 106 8.37 -0.56 -0.96
CA LYS A 106 9.18 0.05 0.10
C LYS A 106 10.57 -0.53 0.08
N ASP A 107 11.47 0.12 -0.64
CA ASP A 107 12.84 -0.35 -0.85
C ASP A 107 13.86 0.46 -0.05
N SER A 108 14.59 -0.20 0.85
CA SER A 108 15.54 0.44 1.76
C SER A 108 16.91 -0.23 1.76
N LYS A 109 17.97 0.58 1.72
CA LYS A 109 19.36 0.14 1.92
C LYS A 109 19.63 -0.24 3.38
N GLY A 110 18.90 0.35 4.32
CA GLY A 110 19.05 0.12 5.76
C GLY A 110 18.14 -0.99 6.29
N GLY A 111 18.20 -1.23 7.60
CA GLY A 111 17.32 -2.18 8.29
C GLY A 111 15.90 -1.64 8.56
N ASN A 112 15.67 -0.35 8.35
CA ASN A 112 14.36 0.28 8.51
C ASN A 112 13.59 0.31 7.18
N ILE A 113 12.26 0.23 7.25
CA ILE A 113 11.39 0.44 6.09
C ILE A 113 11.52 1.89 5.62
N ALA A 114 11.46 2.11 4.30
CA ALA A 114 11.27 3.44 3.73
C ALA A 114 9.95 4.08 4.22
N SER A 115 9.87 5.41 4.23
CA SER A 115 8.66 6.13 4.62
C SER A 115 7.48 5.85 3.67
N PHE A 116 6.28 5.95 4.23
CA PHE A 116 5.03 5.93 3.47
C PHE A 116 4.75 7.36 3.04
N ASN A 117 5.17 7.66 1.83
CA ASN A 117 4.97 8.97 1.24
C ASN A 117 3.50 9.08 0.80
N SER A 118 2.93 10.26 1.01
CA SER A 118 1.57 10.62 0.55
C SER A 118 0.40 9.93 1.27
N THR A 119 0.58 8.81 1.98
CA THR A 119 -0.54 8.13 2.66
C THR A 119 -0.16 7.43 3.96
N ILE A 120 -1.13 7.29 4.87
CA ILE A 120 -1.00 6.42 6.05
C ILE A 120 -1.20 4.97 5.60
N PRO A 121 -0.35 4.03 6.03
CA PRO A 121 -0.57 2.63 5.74
C PRO A 121 -1.80 2.11 6.49
N THR A 122 -2.76 1.57 5.74
CA THR A 122 -4.01 0.99 6.27
C THR A 122 -4.28 -0.33 5.56
N LYS A 123 -5.14 -1.16 6.13
CA LYS A 123 -5.57 -2.45 5.57
C LYS A 123 -6.36 -2.28 4.27
N TYR A 124 -7.20 -1.25 4.19
CA TYR A 124 -8.08 -1.01 3.06
C TYR A 124 -8.04 0.45 2.61
N LYS A 125 -8.22 0.65 1.29
CA LYS A 125 -8.47 1.96 0.67
C LYS A 125 -9.41 1.81 -0.52
N SER A 126 -10.24 2.82 -0.75
CA SER A 126 -11.08 2.93 -1.95
C SER A 126 -10.39 3.77 -3.03
N LEU A 127 -10.88 3.71 -4.28
CA LEU A 127 -10.35 4.59 -5.34
C LEU A 127 -10.72 6.06 -5.11
N GLU A 128 -11.90 6.34 -4.53
CA GLU A 128 -12.27 7.71 -4.13
C GLU A 128 -11.26 8.30 -3.15
N GLU A 129 -10.85 7.52 -2.14
CA GLU A 129 -9.83 7.94 -1.18
C GLU A 129 -8.47 8.16 -1.87
N ILE A 130 -8.07 7.25 -2.77
CA ILE A 130 -6.81 7.33 -3.52
C ILE A 130 -6.74 8.58 -4.39
N ASP A 131 -7.82 8.92 -5.10
CA ASP A 131 -7.85 10.09 -5.97
C ASP A 131 -7.63 11.39 -5.18
N VAL A 132 -8.19 11.48 -3.96
CA VAL A 132 -7.98 12.64 -3.09
C VAL A 132 -6.56 12.67 -2.52
N ILE A 133 -6.03 11.51 -2.10
CA ILE A 133 -4.66 11.38 -1.61
C ILE A 133 -3.65 11.83 -2.68
N ASN A 134 -3.80 11.36 -3.92
CA ASN A 134 -2.93 11.75 -5.01
C ASN A 134 -3.21 13.18 -5.50
N GLY A 135 -4.44 13.67 -5.31
CA GLY A 135 -4.91 14.99 -5.77
C GLY A 135 -5.22 15.01 -7.27
N ASN A 136 -5.43 13.85 -7.88
CA ASN A 136 -5.88 13.65 -9.25
C ASN A 136 -6.42 12.21 -9.40
N ASN A 137 -7.09 11.92 -10.53
CA ASN A 137 -7.80 10.66 -10.75
C ASN A 137 -7.11 9.68 -11.70
N LEU A 138 -5.76 9.74 -11.80
CA LEU A 138 -5.02 8.87 -12.71
C LEU A 138 -5.26 7.38 -12.38
N VAL A 139 -5.19 7.01 -11.10
CA VAL A 139 -5.39 5.61 -10.67
C VAL A 139 -6.79 5.13 -11.03
N SER A 140 -7.83 5.90 -10.73
CA SER A 140 -9.21 5.60 -11.13
C SER A 140 -9.39 5.45 -12.63
N ARG A 141 -8.71 6.27 -13.43
CA ARG A 141 -8.76 6.16 -14.90
C ARG A 141 -8.07 4.91 -15.42
N ILE A 142 -6.92 4.53 -14.84
CA ILE A 142 -6.24 3.27 -15.16
C ILE A 142 -7.14 2.09 -14.77
N ALA A 143 -7.76 2.15 -13.60
CA ALA A 143 -8.68 1.14 -13.11
C ALA A 143 -9.90 0.95 -14.04
N LYS A 144 -10.49 2.06 -14.54
CA LYS A 144 -11.55 2.03 -15.56
C LYS A 144 -11.12 1.31 -16.84
N VAL A 145 -9.89 1.57 -17.31
CA VAL A 145 -9.34 0.90 -18.49
C VAL A 145 -9.16 -0.60 -18.22
N MET A 146 -8.67 -0.97 -17.04
CA MET A 146 -8.36 -2.36 -16.68
C MET A 146 -9.61 -3.22 -16.44
N ASP A 147 -10.61 -2.66 -15.76
CA ASP A 147 -11.78 -3.40 -15.27
C ASP A 147 -13.05 -3.16 -16.11
N GLY A 148 -13.00 -2.23 -17.07
CA GLY A 148 -14.04 -2.03 -18.08
C GLY A 148 -15.42 -1.78 -17.49
N GLU A 149 -16.40 -2.63 -17.85
CA GLU A 149 -17.80 -2.51 -17.45
C GLU A 149 -18.00 -2.50 -15.93
N LEU A 150 -17.13 -3.14 -15.15
CA LEU A 150 -17.22 -3.12 -13.69
C LEU A 150 -17.09 -1.70 -13.14
N ALA A 151 -16.30 -0.85 -13.79
CA ALA A 151 -16.05 0.52 -13.37
C ALA A 151 -17.16 1.50 -13.80
N LEU A 152 -18.26 1.01 -14.39
CA LEU A 152 -19.47 1.80 -14.65
C LEU A 152 -20.39 1.91 -13.42
N ASP A 153 -20.27 0.98 -12.47
CA ASP A 153 -21.03 1.00 -11.21
C ASP A 153 -20.36 1.95 -10.21
N GLU A 154 -21.10 2.91 -9.64
CA GLU A 154 -20.55 3.83 -8.64
C GLU A 154 -19.96 3.12 -7.41
N ARG A 155 -20.50 1.94 -7.05
CA ARG A 155 -20.00 1.12 -5.93
C ARG A 155 -18.57 0.64 -6.17
N TYR A 156 -18.10 0.61 -7.42
CA TYR A 156 -16.74 0.21 -7.78
C TYR A 156 -15.67 1.16 -7.22
N PHE A 157 -15.94 2.47 -7.20
CA PHE A 157 -14.98 3.47 -6.69
C PHE A 157 -14.93 3.47 -5.16
N LYS A 158 -16.06 3.14 -4.52
CA LYS A 158 -16.22 3.00 -3.07
C LYS A 158 -15.77 1.64 -2.52
N PHE A 159 -15.61 0.64 -3.39
CA PHE A 159 -15.13 -0.67 -3.00
C PHE A 159 -13.76 -0.60 -2.31
N GLU A 160 -13.70 -1.16 -1.10
CA GLU A 160 -12.50 -1.24 -0.30
C GLU A 160 -11.54 -2.31 -0.81
N ARG A 161 -10.39 -1.86 -1.31
CA ARG A 161 -9.33 -2.71 -1.84
C ARG A 161 -8.31 -2.95 -0.75
N ARG A 162 -7.86 -4.20 -0.60
CA ARG A 162 -6.84 -4.55 0.40
C ARG A 162 -5.48 -4.00 -0.03
N CYS A 163 -4.81 -3.31 0.87
CA CYS A 163 -3.47 -2.78 0.64
C CYS A 163 -2.42 -3.78 1.10
N PHE A 164 -1.37 -3.92 0.31
CA PHE A 164 -0.16 -4.65 0.63
C PHE A 164 1.07 -3.80 0.36
N TYR A 165 2.15 -4.14 1.04
CA TYR A 165 3.42 -3.44 0.94
C TYR A 165 4.51 -4.44 0.61
N LEU A 166 5.16 -4.30 -0.54
CA LEU A 166 6.34 -5.08 -0.89
C LEU A 166 7.57 -4.39 -0.29
N VAL A 167 7.94 -4.83 0.90
CA VAL A 167 9.01 -4.26 1.72
C VAL A 167 10.30 -4.99 1.47
N ARG A 168 11.37 -4.26 1.13
CA ARG A 168 12.75 -4.74 1.17
C ARG A 168 13.59 -3.89 2.10
N THR A 169 14.31 -4.55 2.99
CA THR A 169 15.35 -3.94 3.83
C THR A 169 16.72 -4.53 3.50
N HIS A 170 17.78 -3.83 3.87
CA HIS A 170 19.16 -4.23 3.61
C HIS A 170 19.44 -4.48 2.12
N LYS A 171 18.88 -3.65 1.22
CA LYS A 171 19.10 -3.73 -0.22
C LYS A 171 20.60 -3.76 -0.54
N GLY A 172 21.01 -4.76 -1.32
CA GLY A 172 22.39 -4.95 -1.75
C GLY A 172 23.31 -5.66 -0.74
N SER A 173 22.76 -6.17 0.37
CA SER A 173 23.49 -6.93 1.39
C SER A 173 22.98 -8.36 1.51
N LYS A 174 23.81 -9.28 2.00
CA LYS A 174 23.41 -10.66 2.36
C LYS A 174 22.33 -10.71 3.44
N LYS A 175 22.11 -9.60 4.16
CA LYS A 175 21.04 -9.44 5.16
C LYS A 175 19.69 -9.06 4.56
N VAL A 176 19.58 -9.07 3.24
CA VAL A 176 18.35 -8.69 2.53
C VAL A 176 17.18 -9.51 3.04
N LYS A 177 16.05 -8.84 3.28
CA LYS A 177 14.78 -9.47 3.59
C LYS A 177 13.75 -8.81 2.72
N VAL A 178 12.91 -9.61 2.06
CA VAL A 178 11.83 -9.13 1.21
C VAL A 178 10.51 -9.70 1.73
N SER A 179 9.50 -8.87 1.91
CA SER A 179 8.19 -9.33 2.41
C SER A 179 7.05 -8.65 1.69
N ILE A 180 6.03 -9.42 1.31
CA ILE A 180 4.70 -8.89 1.03
C ILE A 180 3.97 -8.80 2.37
N VAL A 181 3.70 -7.59 2.82
CA VAL A 181 3.12 -7.30 4.14
C VAL A 181 1.70 -6.81 3.97
N ASP A 182 0.75 -7.44 4.64
CA ASP A 182 -0.62 -6.94 4.73
C ASP A 182 -0.67 -5.56 5.39
N GLY A 183 -1.41 -4.61 4.81
CA GLY A 183 -1.53 -3.26 5.34
C GLY A 183 -2.09 -3.18 6.76
N SER A 184 -2.85 -4.20 7.18
CA SER A 184 -3.26 -4.35 8.58
C SER A 184 -2.08 -4.33 9.54
N PHE A 185 -0.90 -4.87 9.18
CA PHE A 185 0.29 -4.90 10.04
C PHE A 185 0.64 -3.52 10.61
N PHE A 186 0.48 -2.47 9.81
CA PHE A 186 0.78 -1.08 10.17
C PHE A 186 -0.40 -0.34 10.81
N GLU A 187 -1.62 -0.81 10.58
CA GLU A 187 -2.86 -0.20 11.08
C GLU A 187 -3.16 -0.65 12.51
N THR A 188 -2.43 -0.08 13.48
CA THR A 188 -2.56 -0.46 14.90
C THR A 188 -3.70 0.26 15.63
N ILE A 189 -4.15 1.38 15.10
CA ILE A 189 -5.29 2.16 15.57
C ILE A 189 -6.02 2.75 14.35
N PRO A 190 -7.31 3.12 14.46
CA PRO A 190 -8.05 3.73 13.36
C PRO A 190 -7.36 5.01 12.86
N LYS A 191 -7.38 5.23 11.53
CA LYS A 191 -6.74 6.39 10.89
C LYS A 191 -7.30 7.72 11.41
N GLU A 192 -8.59 7.76 11.72
CA GLU A 192 -9.28 8.91 12.29
C GLU A 192 -8.67 9.32 13.63
N HIS A 193 -8.27 8.32 14.43
CA HIS A 193 -7.63 8.55 15.71
C HIS A 193 -6.19 9.05 15.57
N LEU A 194 -5.47 8.62 14.51
CA LEU A 194 -4.12 9.12 14.22
C LEU A 194 -4.14 10.62 13.91
N PHE A 195 -5.08 11.08 13.09
CA PHE A 195 -5.11 12.48 12.64
C PHE A 195 -5.29 13.46 13.79
N TYR A 196 -6.31 13.29 14.61
CA TYR A 196 -6.54 14.26 15.68
C TYR A 196 -5.46 14.21 16.76
N GLN A 197 -4.90 13.03 17.07
CA GLN A 197 -3.77 12.92 17.99
C GLN A 197 -2.52 13.62 17.45
N MET A 198 -2.26 13.52 16.14
CA MET A 198 -1.18 14.25 15.49
C MET A 198 -1.36 15.77 15.68
N PHE A 199 -2.54 16.32 15.36
CA PHE A 199 -2.82 17.75 15.56
C PHE A 199 -2.74 18.17 17.03
N LEU A 200 -3.26 17.35 17.95
CA LEU A 200 -3.18 17.62 19.38
C LEU A 200 -1.74 17.64 19.88
N ASN A 201 -0.88 16.75 19.38
CA ASN A 201 0.54 16.72 19.73
C ASN A 201 1.29 17.93 19.19
N VAL A 202 0.99 18.37 17.95
CA VAL A 202 1.53 19.61 17.38
C VAL A 202 1.14 20.81 18.26
N LEU A 203 -0.14 20.94 18.62
CA LEU A 203 -0.61 22.00 19.50
C LEU A 203 0.11 21.98 20.86
N ARG A 204 0.19 20.82 21.52
CA ARG A 204 0.89 20.66 22.80
C ARG A 204 2.36 21.06 22.72
N ALA A 205 3.04 20.73 21.61
CA ALA A 205 4.42 21.12 21.40
C ALA A 205 4.58 22.65 21.31
N HIS A 206 3.67 23.33 20.60
CA HIS A 206 3.65 24.80 20.55
C HIS A 206 3.36 25.43 21.91
N LEU A 207 2.34 24.96 22.64
CA LEU A 207 2.01 25.47 23.98
C LEU A 207 3.19 25.35 24.93
N LYS A 208 3.89 24.20 24.90
CA LYS A 208 5.12 23.98 25.69
C LYS A 208 6.25 24.93 25.28
N LYS A 209 6.46 25.12 23.98
CA LYS A 209 7.52 26.00 23.45
C LYS A 209 7.30 27.46 23.84
N GLU A 210 6.07 27.93 23.69
CA GLU A 210 5.66 29.31 24.00
C GLU A 210 5.37 29.52 25.50
N LYS A 211 5.50 28.47 26.32
CA LYS A 211 5.19 28.47 27.77
C LYS A 211 3.78 29.00 28.09
N ILE A 212 2.82 28.67 27.22
CA ILE A 212 1.42 29.03 27.41
C ILE A 212 0.75 27.97 28.27
N GLU A 213 0.28 28.36 29.44
CA GLU A 213 -0.53 27.50 30.30
C GLU A 213 -2.00 27.57 29.87
N ILE A 214 -2.62 26.40 29.74
CA ILE A 214 -4.06 26.27 29.51
C ILE A 214 -4.65 25.36 30.57
N SER A 215 -5.89 25.65 31.00
CA SER A 215 -6.58 24.81 31.97
C SER A 215 -6.86 23.42 31.37
N GLN A 216 -6.91 22.41 32.24
CA GLN A 216 -7.23 21.03 31.81
C GLN A 216 -8.61 20.95 31.13
N ASP A 217 -9.59 21.71 31.62
CA ASP A 217 -10.93 21.80 31.03
C ASP A 217 -10.88 22.33 29.58
N THR A 218 -10.08 23.38 29.33
CA THR A 218 -9.85 23.91 27.97
C THR A 218 -9.19 22.87 27.08
N LEU A 219 -8.18 22.15 27.57
CA LEU A 219 -7.49 21.12 26.81
C LEU A 219 -8.42 19.95 26.43
N GLU A 220 -9.30 19.51 27.32
CA GLU A 220 -10.29 18.47 27.01
C GLU A 220 -11.32 18.95 25.98
N LYS A 221 -11.77 20.21 26.06
CA LYS A 221 -12.63 20.81 25.02
C LYS A 221 -11.94 20.82 23.66
N VAL A 222 -10.66 21.24 23.61
CA VAL A 222 -9.88 21.23 22.36
C VAL A 222 -9.71 19.82 21.81
N LYS A 223 -9.38 18.85 22.66
CA LYS A 223 -9.27 17.43 22.27
C LYS A 223 -10.59 16.92 21.69
N LYS A 224 -11.72 17.23 22.32
CA LYS A 224 -13.06 16.89 21.80
C LYS A 224 -13.29 17.52 20.43
N THR A 225 -12.98 18.80 20.25
CA THR A 225 -13.10 19.48 18.95
C THR A 225 -12.23 18.85 17.88
N LEU A 226 -10.94 18.61 18.16
CA LEU A 226 -10.02 17.99 17.22
C LEU A 226 -10.44 16.56 16.84
N SER A 227 -11.13 15.83 17.73
CA SER A 227 -11.61 14.47 17.44
C SER A 227 -12.60 14.39 16.26
N HIS A 228 -13.14 15.52 15.80
CA HIS A 228 -13.95 15.61 14.59
C HIS A 228 -13.13 15.73 13.29
N ILE A 229 -11.81 15.91 13.39
CA ILE A 229 -10.89 15.91 12.23
C ILE A 229 -10.54 14.46 11.90
N THR A 230 -11.47 13.78 11.24
CA THR A 230 -11.38 12.35 10.93
C THR A 230 -11.15 12.07 9.45
N ASP A 231 -11.53 13.01 8.58
CA ASP A 231 -11.57 12.79 7.14
C ASP A 231 -10.25 13.23 6.47
N GLN A 232 -9.46 12.24 6.06
CA GLN A 232 -8.22 12.47 5.30
C GLN A 232 -8.47 13.23 4.00
N THR A 233 -9.64 13.04 3.36
CA THR A 233 -9.95 13.70 2.10
C THR A 233 -10.06 15.22 2.27
N ILE A 234 -10.58 15.66 3.41
CA ILE A 234 -10.66 17.08 3.77
C ILE A 234 -9.26 17.62 4.11
N ILE A 235 -8.48 16.88 4.91
CA ILE A 235 -7.11 17.27 5.32
C ILE A 235 -6.20 17.41 4.09
N ALA A 236 -6.27 16.44 3.18
CA ALA A 236 -5.42 16.36 2.01
C ALA A 236 -5.87 17.26 0.85
N LYS A 237 -7.03 17.92 0.94
CA LYS A 237 -7.49 18.88 -0.07
C LYS A 237 -6.69 20.19 0.01
N SER A 238 -6.54 20.87 -1.12
CA SER A 238 -6.00 22.24 -1.13
C SER A 238 -6.97 23.19 -0.43
N GLN A 239 -6.47 23.95 0.54
CA GLN A 239 -7.25 24.88 1.35
C GLN A 239 -7.19 26.29 0.72
N ILE A 240 -8.33 26.97 0.70
CA ILE A 240 -8.39 28.38 0.32
C ILE A 240 -8.35 29.19 1.61
N ILE A 241 -7.32 30.01 1.76
CA ILE A 241 -7.17 30.92 2.90
C ILE A 241 -7.38 32.33 2.37
N GLU A 242 -8.37 33.04 2.92
CA GLU A 242 -8.66 34.42 2.54
C GLU A 242 -7.42 35.30 2.77
N GLY A 243 -7.10 36.14 1.78
CA GLY A 243 -5.91 37.00 1.79
C GLY A 243 -4.58 36.29 1.47
N ALA A 244 -4.55 34.97 1.30
CA ALA A 244 -3.34 34.25 0.87
C ALA A 244 -3.25 34.16 -0.66
N SER A 245 -2.08 34.45 -1.22
CA SER A 245 -1.76 34.21 -2.64
C SER A 245 -1.45 32.74 -2.94
N VAL A 246 -1.43 31.88 -1.90
CA VAL A 246 -1.11 30.46 -1.99
C VAL A 246 -2.23 29.61 -1.40
N ARG A 247 -2.38 28.37 -1.89
CA ARG A 247 -3.35 27.40 -1.39
C ARG A 247 -2.62 26.24 -0.72
N PRO A 248 -2.46 26.25 0.62
CA PRO A 248 -1.75 25.19 1.32
C PRO A 248 -2.50 23.86 1.20
N ARG A 249 -1.73 22.77 1.13
CA ARG A 249 -2.23 21.38 1.11
C ARG A 249 -1.41 20.57 2.10
N LEU A 250 -2.06 19.88 3.03
CA LEU A 250 -1.36 19.01 3.97
C LEU A 250 -1.20 17.62 3.36
N ARG A 251 0.03 17.12 3.35
CA ARG A 251 0.33 15.72 3.05
C ARG A 251 0.83 15.06 4.32
N ILE A 252 0.35 13.86 4.59
CA ILE A 252 0.80 13.06 5.73
C ILE A 252 1.85 12.09 5.22
N MET A 253 3.03 12.15 5.82
CA MET A 253 4.07 11.15 5.66
C MET A 253 4.09 10.31 6.93
N ALA A 254 4.07 8.99 6.79
CA ALA A 254 4.15 8.09 7.93
C ALA A 254 5.51 7.39 7.95
N GLU A 255 6.13 7.40 9.12
CA GLU A 255 7.31 6.61 9.43
C GLU A 255 6.92 5.48 10.36
N VAL A 256 7.57 4.34 10.19
CA VAL A 256 7.30 3.15 10.98
C VAL A 256 8.20 3.14 12.20
N HIS A 257 7.58 3.06 13.38
CA HIS A 257 8.29 2.77 14.63
C HIS A 257 8.99 1.41 14.56
N SER A 258 10.00 1.21 15.41
CA SER A 258 10.77 -0.04 15.41
C SER A 258 9.92 -1.30 15.59
N GLU A 259 8.82 -1.25 16.36
CA GLU A 259 7.90 -2.40 16.48
C GLU A 259 7.02 -2.63 15.23
N GLY A 260 6.80 -1.61 14.39
CA GLY A 260 6.05 -1.76 13.15
C GLY A 260 6.92 -2.21 11.98
N ASN A 261 8.21 -2.47 12.21
CA ASN A 261 9.12 -2.96 11.18
C ASN A 261 9.15 -4.51 11.21
N PRO A 262 8.57 -5.21 10.21
CA PRO A 262 8.52 -6.66 10.22
C PRO A 262 9.91 -7.30 10.10
N HIS A 263 10.90 -6.58 9.55
CA HIS A 263 12.28 -7.05 9.45
C HIS A 263 13.15 -6.62 10.64
N GLY A 264 12.57 -5.91 11.61
CA GLY A 264 13.24 -5.39 12.78
C GLY A 264 13.51 -6.45 13.84
N LYS A 265 14.29 -6.05 14.87
CA LYS A 265 14.69 -6.92 15.98
C LYS A 265 13.54 -7.49 16.84
N PHE A 266 12.32 -6.98 16.67
CA PHE A 266 11.14 -7.46 17.38
C PHE A 266 10.56 -8.76 16.79
N TYR A 267 10.97 -9.13 15.57
CA TYR A 267 10.53 -10.33 14.86
C TYR A 267 11.75 -11.12 14.35
N PRO A 268 12.62 -11.62 15.26
CA PRO A 268 13.85 -12.32 14.91
C PRO A 268 13.62 -13.62 14.13
N GLU A 269 12.40 -14.16 14.17
CA GLU A 269 11.99 -15.38 13.46
C GLU A 269 12.05 -15.19 11.93
N ILE A 270 11.89 -13.96 11.43
CA ILE A 270 12.08 -13.67 10.01
C ILE A 270 13.58 -13.59 9.72
N THR A 271 14.09 -14.59 9.02
CA THR A 271 15.53 -14.81 8.83
C THR A 271 16.13 -13.87 7.77
N GLU A 272 17.46 -13.74 7.75
CA GLU A 272 18.18 -13.02 6.69
C GLU A 272 18.15 -13.83 5.37
N SER A 273 18.26 -13.16 4.22
CA SER A 273 18.16 -13.79 2.89
C SER A 273 16.82 -14.51 2.64
N SER A 274 15.72 -13.95 3.14
CA SER A 274 14.38 -14.55 3.04
C SER A 274 13.43 -13.77 2.12
N PHE A 275 12.43 -14.49 1.58
CA PHE A 275 11.25 -13.92 0.96
C PHE A 275 9.98 -14.36 1.68
N ASN A 276 9.16 -13.41 2.11
CA ASN A 276 8.05 -13.69 3.03
C ASN A 276 6.69 -13.16 2.53
N LEU A 277 5.63 -13.83 2.98
CA LEU A 277 4.27 -13.30 2.99
C LEU A 277 3.81 -13.19 4.44
N ILE A 278 3.39 -11.99 4.85
CA ILE A 278 2.96 -11.69 6.22
C ILE A 278 1.50 -11.27 6.21
N LEU A 279 0.63 -12.07 6.83
CA LEU A 279 -0.82 -11.84 6.87
C LEU A 279 -1.33 -11.82 8.30
N GLN A 280 -2.30 -10.95 8.61
CA GLN A 280 -3.00 -10.97 9.89
C GLN A 280 -3.71 -12.32 10.11
N ALA A 281 -3.47 -12.94 11.27
CA ALA A 281 -4.01 -14.26 11.57
C ALA A 281 -5.55 -14.24 11.56
N SER A 282 -6.14 -15.21 10.87
CA SER A 282 -7.59 -15.33 10.71
C SER A 282 -7.95 -16.75 10.27
N PRO A 283 -9.23 -17.17 10.43
CA PRO A 283 -9.69 -18.46 9.88
C PRO A 283 -9.44 -18.61 8.39
N GLN A 284 -9.50 -17.51 7.63
CA GLN A 284 -9.22 -17.49 6.19
C GLN A 284 -7.75 -17.77 5.91
N VAL A 285 -6.84 -17.15 6.68
CA VAL A 285 -5.39 -17.38 6.54
C VAL A 285 -5.02 -18.83 6.89
N LYS A 286 -5.67 -19.44 7.89
CA LYS A 286 -5.48 -20.88 8.21
C LYS A 286 -5.87 -21.81 7.06
N LYS A 287 -6.89 -21.45 6.27
CA LYS A 287 -7.27 -22.22 5.07
C LYS A 287 -6.25 -22.02 3.97
N LEU A 288 -5.82 -20.78 3.74
CA LEU A 288 -4.79 -20.43 2.77
C LEU A 288 -3.45 -21.12 3.07
N GLU A 289 -3.10 -21.31 4.33
CA GLU A 289 -1.89 -22.02 4.74
C GLU A 289 -1.82 -23.44 4.16
N LYS A 290 -2.93 -24.19 4.20
CA LYS A 290 -3.01 -25.54 3.61
C LYS A 290 -2.80 -25.50 2.09
N GLU A 291 -3.39 -24.51 1.43
CA GLU A 291 -3.26 -24.32 -0.02
C GLU A 291 -1.81 -23.96 -0.40
N LEU A 292 -1.18 -23.04 0.35
CA LEU A 292 0.21 -22.63 0.12
C LEU A 292 1.20 -23.77 0.35
N LEU A 293 1.06 -24.54 1.43
CA LEU A 293 1.90 -25.71 1.70
C LEU A 293 1.77 -26.80 0.61
N THR A 294 0.61 -26.88 -0.04
CA THR A 294 0.42 -27.81 -1.16
C THR A 294 1.15 -27.33 -2.42
N LEU A 295 1.12 -26.02 -2.69
CA LEU A 295 1.72 -25.42 -3.88
C LEU A 295 3.24 -25.20 -3.74
N ILE A 296 3.71 -24.99 -2.52
CA ILE A 296 5.08 -24.63 -2.19
C ILE A 296 5.48 -25.39 -0.91
N PRO A 297 5.82 -26.69 -1.00
CA PRO A 297 6.01 -27.55 0.18
C PRO A 297 7.15 -27.16 1.11
N GLU A 298 8.14 -26.42 0.62
CA GLU A 298 9.30 -25.98 1.40
C GLU A 298 9.13 -24.62 2.09
N ILE A 299 7.94 -24.00 2.06
CA ILE A 299 7.68 -22.81 2.89
C ILE A 299 7.72 -23.17 4.37
N GLU A 300 8.45 -22.38 5.14
CA GLU A 300 8.34 -22.39 6.59
C GLU A 300 7.15 -21.53 7.01
N VAL A 301 6.31 -22.04 7.92
CA VAL A 301 5.14 -21.31 8.41
C VAL A 301 5.20 -21.16 9.93
N PHE A 302 5.24 -19.92 10.38
CA PHE A 302 5.28 -19.58 11.79
C PHE A 302 4.42 -18.34 12.08
N SER A 303 4.28 -18.02 13.36
CA SER A 303 3.51 -16.85 13.80
C SER A 303 4.44 -15.85 14.48
N ILE A 304 4.19 -14.56 14.24
CA ILE A 304 4.79 -13.45 14.97
C ILE A 304 3.70 -12.66 15.69
N PHE A 305 4.00 -12.12 16.87
CA PHE A 305 3.06 -11.35 17.67
C PHE A 305 3.40 -9.86 17.63
N HIS A 306 2.65 -9.11 16.84
CA HIS A 306 2.79 -7.67 16.78
C HIS A 306 2.29 -7.04 18.09
N LYS A 307 3.14 -6.27 18.78
CA LYS A 307 2.89 -5.70 20.11
C LYS A 307 1.52 -5.02 20.25
N ARG A 308 1.05 -4.39 19.18
CA ARG A 308 -0.19 -3.59 19.16
C ARG A 308 -1.30 -4.14 18.27
N ASN A 309 -1.06 -5.26 17.57
CA ASN A 309 -1.94 -5.70 16.48
C ASN A 309 -2.08 -7.23 16.38
N GLY A 310 -1.75 -7.92 17.47
CA GLY A 310 -1.98 -9.35 17.60
C GLY A 310 -1.12 -10.22 16.67
N GLU A 311 -1.63 -11.43 16.44
CA GLU A 311 -0.92 -12.48 15.72
C GLU A 311 -0.94 -12.25 14.21
N HIS A 312 0.22 -12.46 13.57
CA HIS A 312 0.37 -12.51 12.13
C HIS A 312 1.03 -13.83 11.74
N ARG A 313 0.52 -14.44 10.67
CA ARG A 313 1.10 -15.64 10.07
C ARG A 313 2.14 -15.24 9.03
N VAL A 314 3.31 -15.85 9.11
CA VAL A 314 4.43 -15.65 8.19
C VAL A 314 4.63 -16.92 7.39
N PHE A 315 4.72 -16.78 6.07
CA PHE A 315 5.12 -17.83 5.13
C PHE A 315 6.47 -17.42 4.55
N GLN A 316 7.53 -18.13 4.91
CA GLN A 316 8.92 -17.80 4.60
C GLN A 316 9.52 -18.80 3.61
N LEU A 317 10.26 -18.28 2.64
CA LEU A 317 11.17 -18.99 1.74
C LEU A 317 12.60 -18.49 1.94
#